data_AF-A0A7W0T5H1-F1
#
_entry.id   AF-A0A7W0T5H1-F1
#
_cell.length_a   1.000
_cell.length_b   1.000
_cell.length_c   1.000
_cell.angle_alpha   90.00
_cell.angle_beta   90.00
_cell.angle_gamma   90.00
#
_symmetry.space_group_name_H-M   'P 1'
#
loop_
_entity.id
_entity.type
_entity.pdbx_description
1 polymer ?
#
loop_
_entity_poly.entity_id
_entity_poly.type
_entity_poly.pdbx_seq_one_letter_code
_entity_poly.pdbx_strand_id
1 'polypeptide(L)'
;MTNQWNPPGVPPQGPPAGPPSGPPAQGPFGAGFGPNAGAPPQVPVGPPPKSRSKGKVVVGAVAAVAVLAAGGFAVTRIVGDGGTSEPAGQATPEELGEKMLVAFDDSDALAAAELLLPSERRVLTDPAFDLVDELERLEVLSDVDLEQVNGVDVELSDTDVIVEETNADDIRHVTITGTAEVTVSGDEIPTGPIIEDELDEAEVSTEDSTTTEPFELPLVGIEQDGEWFLSAGYTIAESIRQLDVDYDTGEIPDIPSVEEAIAPVGADSPDGAVEAMLDAVADKDVEAMIAQLDPGEFGALQRYAPMFIDDAQEGLDEEDFSLSITESDLRVEGDGDTREVFVEDIAIEIVENGDETYVQYSDGCVTVESGESTDEVCFTGDEVTAQLDDALDELENPEPAEDFIAAVQDAFSDFEVPGIVVTEVNGKWFVSPIGTFDGALLNVFEALDADELREIIETGKEFYSSMADDVDYGD
;
A
#
# COMPACT_ATOMS: atom_id res chain seq x y z
N MET A 1 58.41 -38.30 -40.74
CA MET A 1 58.76 -37.05 -40.05
C MET A 1 57.66 -36.80 -39.03
N THR A 2 57.87 -37.28 -37.82
CA THR A 2 56.94 -37.27 -36.70
C THR A 2 57.26 -36.07 -35.83
N ASN A 3 56.38 -35.06 -35.80
CA ASN A 3 56.49 -33.94 -34.88
C ASN A 3 55.80 -34.32 -33.56
N GLN A 4 56.63 -34.35 -32.51
CA GLN A 4 56.28 -34.64 -31.13
C GLN A 4 55.95 -33.30 -30.47
N TRP A 5 54.70 -33.12 -30.03
CA TRP A 5 54.29 -31.97 -29.23
C TRP A 5 54.28 -32.39 -27.76
N ASN A 6 54.93 -31.60 -26.90
CA ASN A 6 55.09 -31.84 -25.48
C ASN A 6 54.35 -30.72 -24.72
N PRO A 7 53.36 -31.03 -23.87
CA PRO A 7 52.66 -30.00 -23.11
C PRO A 7 53.56 -29.41 -21.99
N PRO A 8 53.40 -28.12 -21.65
CA PRO A 8 54.12 -27.47 -20.56
C PRO A 8 53.65 -27.98 -19.19
N GLY A 9 54.62 -28.14 -18.28
CA GLY A 9 54.41 -28.64 -16.92
C GLY A 9 53.73 -27.64 -15.99
N VAL A 10 52.86 -28.18 -15.13
CA VAL A 10 52.14 -27.45 -14.07
C VAL A 10 53.09 -27.16 -12.91
N PRO A 11 53.17 -25.92 -12.39
CA PRO A 11 53.96 -25.61 -11.19
C PRO A 11 53.27 -26.15 -9.91
N PRO A 12 54.05 -26.49 -8.86
CA PRO A 12 53.51 -27.09 -7.64
C PRO A 12 52.68 -26.07 -6.83
N GLN A 13 51.47 -26.50 -6.45
CA GLN A 13 50.58 -25.76 -5.54
C GLN A 13 51.15 -25.77 -4.11
N GLY A 14 51.27 -24.59 -3.51
CA GLY A 14 51.56 -24.42 -2.09
C GLY A 14 50.33 -24.73 -1.22
N PRO A 15 50.51 -24.89 0.11
CA PRO A 15 49.43 -25.23 1.03
C PRO A 15 48.41 -24.08 1.16
N PRO A 16 47.11 -24.38 1.38
CA PRO A 16 46.06 -23.38 1.43
C PRO A 16 46.20 -22.47 2.65
N ALA A 17 45.96 -21.17 2.43
CA ALA A 17 45.84 -20.17 3.48
C ALA A 17 44.52 -20.35 4.24
N GLY A 18 44.56 -20.25 5.56
CA GLY A 18 43.36 -20.30 6.41
C GLY A 18 42.50 -19.03 6.26
N PRO A 19 41.20 -19.12 6.57
CA PRO A 19 40.27 -18.00 6.44
C PRO A 19 40.54 -16.90 7.49
N PRO A 20 40.32 -15.61 7.14
CA PRO A 20 40.40 -14.51 8.07
C PRO A 20 39.19 -14.50 9.02
N SER A 21 39.45 -14.27 10.30
CA SER A 21 38.45 -14.02 11.34
C SER A 21 37.92 -12.58 11.22
N GLY A 22 36.65 -12.44 10.79
CA GLY A 22 35.88 -11.19 10.88
C GLY A 22 35.04 -11.11 12.17
N PRO A 23 34.53 -9.92 12.52
CA PRO A 23 33.69 -9.69 13.71
C PRO A 23 32.30 -10.36 13.58
N PRO A 24 31.60 -10.61 14.71
CA PRO A 24 30.35 -11.35 14.73
C PRO A 24 29.22 -10.62 13.98
N ALA A 25 28.53 -11.36 13.12
CA ALA A 25 27.33 -10.92 12.44
C ALA A 25 26.14 -10.93 13.40
N GLN A 26 25.31 -9.91 13.26
CA GLN A 26 24.01 -9.71 13.91
C GLN A 26 23.02 -10.81 13.47
N GLY A 27 21.99 -11.05 14.30
CA GLY A 27 21.07 -12.19 14.24
C GLY A 27 20.16 -12.27 13.00
N PRO A 28 19.38 -13.37 12.89
CA PRO A 28 18.77 -13.79 11.64
C PRO A 28 17.31 -13.34 11.56
N PHE A 29 17.08 -12.09 11.18
CA PHE A 29 15.79 -11.69 10.60
C PHE A 29 16.11 -10.73 9.45
N GLY A 30 16.19 -11.28 8.23
CA GLY A 30 16.45 -10.49 7.03
C GLY A 30 17.10 -11.27 5.90
N ALA A 31 16.30 -12.08 5.18
CA ALA A 31 16.44 -12.46 3.77
C ALA A 31 15.47 -13.62 3.46
N GLY A 32 14.75 -13.69 2.35
CA GLY A 32 14.78 -12.80 1.20
C GLY A 32 13.83 -13.27 0.09
N PHE A 33 13.30 -12.28 -0.63
CA PHE A 33 12.80 -12.47 -1.98
C PHE A 33 13.99 -12.81 -2.91
N GLY A 34 13.81 -13.82 -3.75
CA GLY A 34 14.86 -14.43 -4.56
C GLY A 34 15.50 -13.49 -5.61
N PRO A 35 16.72 -13.80 -6.07
CA PRO A 35 17.47 -12.94 -6.99
C PRO A 35 17.22 -13.34 -8.45
N ASN A 36 16.13 -12.90 -9.09
CA ASN A 36 16.10 -12.64 -10.56
C ASN A 36 14.81 -12.07 -11.18
N ALA A 37 13.91 -11.40 -10.44
CA ALA A 37 12.92 -10.55 -11.09
C ALA A 37 13.60 -9.27 -11.60
N GLY A 38 13.55 -9.02 -12.91
CA GLY A 38 14.16 -7.83 -13.52
C GLY A 38 13.65 -6.57 -12.82
N ALA A 39 14.56 -5.80 -12.23
CA ALA A 39 14.23 -4.53 -11.61
C ALA A 39 13.49 -3.63 -12.62
N PRO A 40 12.38 -2.98 -12.24
CA PRO A 40 11.74 -1.99 -13.10
C PRO A 40 12.75 -0.90 -13.50
N PRO A 41 12.62 -0.31 -14.71
CA PRO A 41 13.57 0.67 -15.21
C PRO A 41 13.73 1.81 -14.19
N GLN A 42 14.92 1.89 -13.60
CA GLN A 42 15.21 2.90 -12.61
C GLN A 42 15.25 4.26 -13.30
N VAL A 43 14.35 5.15 -12.88
CA VAL A 43 14.39 6.57 -13.24
C VAL A 43 15.76 7.10 -12.79
N PRO A 44 16.56 7.76 -13.67
CA PRO A 44 17.88 8.22 -13.29
C PRO A 44 17.79 9.26 -12.17
N VAL A 45 18.08 8.88 -10.93
CA VAL A 45 18.25 9.81 -9.82
C VAL A 45 19.55 10.59 -10.09
N GLY A 46 19.39 11.86 -10.49
CA GLY A 46 20.51 12.78 -10.64
C GLY A 46 21.28 12.94 -9.31
N PRO A 47 22.54 13.40 -9.35
CA PRO A 47 23.31 13.63 -8.13
C PRO A 47 22.59 14.60 -7.20
N PRO A 48 22.69 14.43 -5.86
CA PRO A 48 21.95 15.23 -4.90
C PRO A 48 22.24 16.72 -5.09
N PRO A 49 21.21 17.59 -5.18
CA PRO A 49 21.43 19.02 -5.29
C PRO A 49 22.10 19.56 -4.03
N LYS A 50 23.08 20.44 -4.22
CA LYS A 50 23.77 21.16 -3.12
C LYS A 50 22.75 21.94 -2.27
N SER A 51 22.99 21.96 -0.96
CA SER A 51 22.16 22.57 0.08
C SER A 51 21.52 23.89 -0.40
N ARG A 52 20.19 23.88 -0.47
CA ARG A 52 19.37 25.07 -0.67
C ARG A 52 18.75 25.47 0.66
N SER A 53 18.52 26.77 0.80
CA SER A 53 17.93 27.43 1.97
C SER A 53 16.67 26.71 2.47
N LYS A 54 16.53 26.63 3.80
CA LYS A 54 15.46 25.94 4.55
C LYS A 54 14.05 26.12 3.96
N GLY A 55 13.70 27.30 3.42
CA GLY A 55 12.41 27.55 2.78
C GLY A 55 12.10 26.75 1.51
N LYS A 56 13.10 26.21 0.78
CA LYS A 56 12.86 25.42 -0.46
C LYS A 56 12.49 23.95 -0.22
N VAL A 57 12.56 23.47 1.02
CA VAL A 57 12.25 22.09 1.38
C VAL A 57 10.75 21.94 1.68
N VAL A 58 10.14 22.93 2.34
CA VAL A 58 8.69 22.94 2.62
C VAL A 58 7.87 23.16 1.35
N VAL A 59 8.28 24.11 0.48
CA VAL A 59 7.72 24.21 -0.90
C VAL A 59 7.91 22.90 -1.64
N GLY A 60 9.05 22.23 -1.44
CA GLY A 60 9.34 20.96 -2.09
C GLY A 60 8.45 19.80 -1.62
N ALA A 61 7.91 19.85 -0.40
CA ALA A 61 7.01 18.84 0.15
C ALA A 61 5.54 19.13 -0.24
N VAL A 62 5.08 20.38 -0.10
CA VAL A 62 3.73 20.80 -0.54
C VAL A 62 3.61 20.78 -2.06
N ALA A 63 4.64 21.24 -2.78
CA ALA A 63 4.73 21.06 -4.22
C ALA A 63 5.09 19.61 -4.60
N ALA A 64 5.60 18.74 -3.73
CA ALA A 64 5.62 17.31 -4.05
C ALA A 64 4.23 16.71 -3.94
N VAL A 65 3.40 17.12 -2.98
CA VAL A 65 1.98 16.73 -2.91
C VAL A 65 1.21 17.29 -4.12
N ALA A 66 1.51 18.51 -4.57
CA ALA A 66 0.88 19.14 -5.74
C ALA A 66 1.52 18.78 -7.10
N VAL A 67 2.80 18.40 -7.18
CA VAL A 67 3.44 17.83 -8.40
C VAL A 67 3.19 16.34 -8.50
N LEU A 68 2.97 15.63 -7.39
CA LEU A 68 2.24 14.37 -7.43
C LEU A 68 0.88 14.65 -8.08
N ALA A 69 0.14 15.67 -7.64
CA ALA A 69 -1.13 16.08 -8.29
C ALA A 69 -1.00 16.54 -9.76
N ALA A 70 0.17 16.99 -10.26
CA ALA A 70 0.29 17.57 -11.61
C ALA A 70 1.26 16.89 -12.60
N GLY A 71 2.05 15.88 -12.21
CA GLY A 71 3.05 15.27 -13.11
C GLY A 71 3.50 13.84 -12.78
N GLY A 72 2.88 13.18 -11.80
CA GLY A 72 3.22 11.81 -11.38
C GLY A 72 1.99 10.97 -11.03
N PHE A 73 0.85 11.29 -11.63
CA PHE A 73 -0.47 10.77 -11.28
C PHE A 73 -0.92 9.65 -12.23
N ALA A 74 -0.15 8.56 -12.27
CA ALA A 74 -0.51 7.43 -13.12
C ALA A 74 -1.46 6.42 -12.44
N VAL A 75 -1.66 6.43 -11.11
CA VAL A 75 -2.58 5.48 -10.43
C VAL A 75 -3.26 6.02 -9.15
N THR A 76 -2.85 7.13 -8.52
CA THR A 76 -3.14 7.29 -7.07
C THR A 76 -4.13 8.35 -6.58
N ARG A 77 -4.91 9.11 -7.36
CA ARG A 77 -6.12 9.77 -6.77
C ARG A 77 -7.28 9.89 -7.74
N ILE A 78 -8.24 8.99 -7.56
CA ILE A 78 -9.64 9.19 -7.89
C ILE A 78 -10.32 9.24 -6.52
N VAL A 79 -10.66 10.44 -6.04
CA VAL A 79 -11.23 10.62 -4.71
C VAL A 79 -12.28 11.76 -4.69
N GLY A 80 -13.59 11.50 -4.75
CA GLY A 80 -14.63 12.41 -4.23
C GLY A 80 -15.99 11.84 -3.72
N ASP A 81 -16.44 12.30 -2.53
CA ASP A 81 -17.71 12.22 -1.73
C ASP A 81 -18.75 11.06 -1.89
N GLY A 82 -19.29 10.58 -0.76
CA GLY A 82 -20.27 9.50 -0.58
C GLY A 82 -21.69 9.79 -1.11
N GLY A 83 -21.80 9.94 -2.42
CA GLY A 83 -23.07 9.98 -3.15
C GLY A 83 -23.82 8.64 -3.07
N THR A 84 -24.90 8.59 -2.30
CA THR A 84 -25.88 7.48 -2.16
C THR A 84 -26.63 7.06 -3.45
N SER A 85 -26.10 7.43 -4.62
CA SER A 85 -26.56 6.93 -5.91
C SER A 85 -25.89 5.57 -6.16
N GLU A 86 -26.67 4.52 -6.42
CA GLU A 86 -26.11 3.31 -7.04
C GLU A 86 -25.34 3.75 -8.30
N PRO A 87 -24.04 3.38 -8.44
CA PRO A 87 -23.29 3.68 -9.65
C PRO A 87 -24.08 3.19 -10.85
N ALA A 88 -24.50 4.11 -11.71
CA ALA A 88 -25.10 3.74 -12.97
C ALA A 88 -23.95 3.38 -13.89
N GLY A 89 -23.61 2.09 -13.94
CA GLY A 89 -22.64 1.60 -14.90
C GLY A 89 -23.04 2.00 -16.32
N GLN A 90 -22.08 1.98 -17.24
CA GLN A 90 -22.31 2.49 -18.59
C GLN A 90 -22.89 1.42 -19.51
N ALA A 91 -23.64 1.84 -20.53
CA ALA A 91 -24.18 0.89 -21.49
C ALA A 91 -23.09 0.30 -22.39
N THR A 92 -21.96 1.01 -22.53
CA THR A 92 -20.82 0.58 -23.34
C THR A 92 -19.48 0.92 -22.68
N PRO A 93 -18.39 0.20 -23.00
CA PRO A 93 -17.04 0.55 -22.53
C PRO A 93 -16.53 1.89 -23.07
N GLU A 94 -16.98 2.32 -24.25
CA GLU A 94 -16.57 3.61 -24.85
C GLU A 94 -17.11 4.78 -24.02
N GLU A 95 -18.35 4.67 -23.55
CA GLU A 95 -18.97 5.64 -22.63
C GLU A 95 -18.20 5.76 -21.28
N LEU A 96 -17.49 4.71 -20.83
CA LEU A 96 -16.61 4.83 -19.65
C LEU A 96 -15.47 5.80 -19.90
N GLY A 97 -14.76 5.63 -21.02
CA GLY A 97 -13.65 6.51 -21.37
C GLY A 97 -14.10 7.95 -21.63
N GLU A 98 -15.25 8.13 -22.29
CA GLU A 98 -15.82 9.46 -22.52
C GLU A 98 -16.20 10.16 -21.21
N LYS A 99 -16.83 9.46 -20.25
CA LYS A 99 -17.15 10.04 -18.95
C LYS A 99 -15.91 10.30 -18.10
N MET A 100 -14.90 9.44 -18.18
CA MET A 100 -13.63 9.67 -17.48
C MET A 100 -12.94 10.94 -18.00
N LEU A 101 -12.98 11.19 -19.31
CA LEU A 101 -12.48 12.44 -19.89
C LEU A 101 -13.25 13.66 -19.38
N VAL A 102 -14.57 13.58 -19.25
CA VAL A 102 -15.39 14.66 -18.66
C VAL A 102 -15.01 14.89 -17.21
N ALA A 103 -14.90 13.83 -16.41
CA ALA A 103 -14.50 13.92 -15.02
C ALA A 103 -13.11 14.57 -14.86
N PHE A 104 -12.16 14.24 -15.74
CA PHE A 104 -10.84 14.87 -15.74
C PHE A 104 -10.86 16.35 -16.17
N ASP A 105 -11.62 16.71 -17.20
CA ASP A 105 -11.73 18.10 -17.67
C ASP A 105 -12.44 19.00 -16.65
N ASP A 106 -13.39 18.44 -15.89
CA ASP A 106 -14.12 19.15 -14.83
C ASP A 106 -13.39 19.10 -13.47
N SER A 107 -12.25 18.41 -13.35
CA SER A 107 -11.58 18.10 -12.08
C SER A 107 -12.52 17.47 -11.03
N ASP A 108 -13.45 16.63 -11.49
CA ASP A 108 -14.52 15.98 -10.70
C ASP A 108 -14.09 14.56 -10.31
N ALA A 109 -13.52 14.47 -9.11
CA ALA A 109 -12.96 13.22 -8.62
C ALA A 109 -14.06 12.24 -8.16
N LEU A 110 -15.24 12.75 -7.77
CA LEU A 110 -16.43 11.96 -7.50
C LEU A 110 -16.95 11.30 -8.78
N ALA A 111 -17.15 12.07 -9.86
CA ALA A 111 -17.62 11.51 -11.12
C ALA A 111 -16.66 10.43 -11.66
N ALA A 112 -15.35 10.59 -11.48
CA ALA A 112 -14.38 9.56 -11.81
C ALA A 112 -14.54 8.29 -10.95
N ALA A 113 -14.76 8.46 -9.63
CA ALA A 113 -14.99 7.35 -8.71
C ALA A 113 -16.27 6.56 -9.02
N GLU A 114 -17.33 7.25 -9.45
CA GLU A 114 -18.61 6.62 -9.85
C GLU A 114 -18.47 5.72 -11.08
N LEU A 115 -17.39 5.84 -11.86
CA LEU A 115 -17.11 4.96 -12.99
C LEU A 115 -16.48 3.63 -12.58
N LEU A 116 -15.93 3.54 -11.37
CA LEU A 116 -15.29 2.34 -10.87
C LEU A 116 -16.31 1.23 -10.58
N LEU A 117 -15.86 -0.02 -10.62
CA LEU A 117 -16.62 -1.16 -10.15
C LEU A 117 -17.16 -0.86 -8.74
N PRO A 118 -18.45 -1.08 -8.45
CA PRO A 118 -19.04 -0.69 -7.17
C PRO A 118 -18.30 -1.27 -5.96
N SER A 119 -17.73 -2.46 -6.11
CA SER A 119 -16.95 -3.12 -5.07
C SER A 119 -15.57 -2.50 -4.89
N GLU A 120 -14.88 -2.11 -5.97
CA GLU A 120 -13.59 -1.44 -5.90
C GLU A 120 -13.73 0.00 -5.40
N ARG A 121 -14.82 0.70 -5.77
CA ARG A 121 -15.13 2.04 -5.25
C ARG A 121 -15.23 2.04 -3.73
N ARG A 122 -15.96 1.07 -3.18
CA ARG A 122 -16.13 0.94 -1.71
C ARG A 122 -14.80 0.77 -0.99
N VAL A 123 -13.86 0.07 -1.61
CA VAL A 123 -12.60 -0.29 -0.96
C VAL A 123 -11.53 0.79 -1.19
N LEU A 124 -11.48 1.36 -2.39
CA LEU A 124 -10.39 2.26 -2.77
C LEU A 124 -10.74 3.72 -2.58
N THR A 125 -12.03 4.05 -2.69
CA THR A 125 -12.47 5.43 -2.84
C THR A 125 -13.16 5.93 -1.58
N ASP A 126 -14.06 5.16 -0.99
CA ASP A 126 -14.73 5.54 0.26
C ASP A 126 -13.71 5.85 1.38
N PRO A 127 -12.68 5.02 1.65
CA PRO A 127 -11.70 5.34 2.71
C PRO A 127 -10.84 6.56 2.40
N ALA A 128 -10.66 6.87 1.12
CA ALA A 128 -9.97 8.09 0.73
C ALA A 128 -10.82 9.35 0.98
N PHE A 129 -12.16 9.26 1.00
CA PHE A 129 -13.04 10.35 1.45
C PHE A 129 -12.98 10.52 2.94
N ASP A 130 -13.08 9.41 3.67
CA ASP A 130 -12.97 9.42 5.12
C ASP A 130 -11.62 10.05 5.53
N LEU A 131 -10.55 9.77 4.79
CA LEU A 131 -9.26 10.42 5.01
C LEU A 131 -9.29 11.94 4.75
N VAL A 132 -9.98 12.40 3.70
CA VAL A 132 -10.13 13.85 3.44
C VAL A 132 -10.92 14.51 4.56
N ASP A 133 -12.04 13.93 4.97
CA ASP A 133 -12.86 14.38 6.09
C ASP A 133 -12.03 14.47 7.38
N GLU A 134 -11.17 13.48 7.61
CA GLU A 134 -10.26 13.47 8.76
C GLU A 134 -9.16 14.53 8.66
N LEU A 135 -8.59 14.77 7.48
CA LEU A 135 -7.64 15.86 7.27
C LEU A 135 -8.28 17.25 7.43
N GLU A 136 -9.56 17.40 7.09
CA GLU A 136 -10.33 18.61 7.39
C GLU A 136 -10.59 18.75 8.89
N ARG A 137 -11.00 17.67 9.58
CA ARG A 137 -11.21 17.65 11.04
C ARG A 137 -9.92 18.05 11.77
N LEU A 138 -8.78 17.56 11.30
CA LEU A 138 -7.46 17.87 11.82
C LEU A 138 -6.96 19.26 11.44
N GLU A 139 -7.73 20.06 10.70
CA GLU A 139 -7.36 21.40 10.25
C GLU A 139 -6.08 21.42 9.37
N VAL A 140 -5.76 20.29 8.74
CA VAL A 140 -4.68 20.15 7.75
C VAL A 140 -5.17 20.65 6.39
N LEU A 141 -6.41 20.30 6.04
CA LEU A 141 -7.14 20.82 4.90
C LEU A 141 -8.23 21.78 5.37
N SER A 142 -8.64 22.68 4.48
CA SER A 142 -9.91 23.40 4.62
C SER A 142 -10.96 22.73 3.72
N ASP A 143 -12.21 23.17 3.81
CA ASP A 143 -13.37 22.70 3.03
C ASP A 143 -12.99 22.35 1.56
N VAL A 144 -12.87 21.05 1.29
CA VAL A 144 -12.51 20.46 0.00
C VAL A 144 -13.80 20.08 -0.73
N ASP A 145 -13.99 20.67 -1.91
CA ASP A 145 -15.03 20.24 -2.83
C ASP A 145 -14.45 19.17 -3.75
N LEU A 146 -14.98 17.95 -3.69
CA LEU A 146 -14.48 16.84 -4.48
C LEU A 146 -15.22 16.69 -5.83
N GLU A 147 -16.33 17.43 -6.02
CA GLU A 147 -16.94 17.64 -7.34
C GLU A 147 -16.12 18.65 -8.17
N GLN A 148 -15.30 19.49 -7.50
CA GLN A 148 -14.40 20.44 -8.14
C GLN A 148 -13.17 20.72 -7.26
N VAL A 149 -12.07 20.01 -7.53
CA VAL A 149 -10.84 20.18 -6.76
C VAL A 149 -10.23 21.57 -6.99
N ASN A 150 -10.31 22.43 -5.97
CA ASN A 150 -9.76 23.77 -6.01
C ASN A 150 -8.22 23.77 -6.12
N GLY A 151 -7.68 24.74 -6.86
CA GLY A 151 -6.25 24.92 -7.05
C GLY A 151 -5.60 23.99 -8.08
N VAL A 152 -6.39 23.14 -8.75
CA VAL A 152 -5.93 22.33 -9.89
C VAL A 152 -6.93 22.44 -11.04
N ASP A 153 -6.50 23.04 -12.14
CA ASP A 153 -7.27 23.17 -13.38
C ASP A 153 -6.64 22.28 -14.45
N VAL A 154 -7.46 21.45 -15.11
CA VAL A 154 -7.01 20.51 -16.14
C VAL A 154 -7.79 20.78 -17.42
N GLU A 155 -7.10 21.27 -18.45
CA GLU A 155 -7.70 21.44 -19.78
C GLU A 155 -7.24 20.28 -20.69
N LEU A 156 -8.21 19.50 -21.19
CA LEU A 156 -7.92 18.40 -22.11
C LEU A 156 -8.08 18.80 -23.57
N SER A 157 -7.15 18.34 -24.41
CA SER A 157 -7.18 18.56 -25.85
C SER A 157 -6.70 17.34 -26.63
N ASP A 158 -7.08 17.26 -27.92
CA ASP A 158 -6.73 16.16 -28.82
C ASP A 158 -7.05 14.77 -28.24
N THR A 159 -8.18 14.65 -27.53
CA THR A 159 -8.57 13.42 -26.81
C THR A 159 -9.18 12.36 -27.74
N ASP A 160 -8.93 11.09 -27.42
CA ASP A 160 -9.50 9.92 -28.10
C ASP A 160 -9.70 8.78 -27.09
N VAL A 161 -10.75 7.97 -27.29
CA VAL A 161 -11.04 6.77 -26.50
C VAL A 161 -11.02 5.57 -27.44
N ILE A 162 -10.15 4.61 -27.14
CA ILE A 162 -9.96 3.41 -27.95
C ILE A 162 -10.40 2.22 -27.11
N VAL A 163 -11.39 1.48 -27.61
CA VAL A 163 -11.87 0.24 -26.98
C VAL A 163 -11.39 -0.97 -27.79
N GLU A 164 -10.68 -1.88 -27.13
CA GLU A 164 -10.21 -3.12 -27.73
C GLU A 164 -10.93 -4.33 -27.11
N GLU A 165 -11.38 -5.23 -27.98
CA GLU A 165 -11.97 -6.51 -27.58
C GLU A 165 -10.88 -7.45 -27.06
N THR A 166 -11.21 -8.21 -26.00
CA THR A 166 -10.35 -9.27 -25.47
C THR A 166 -10.92 -10.64 -25.83
N ASN A 167 -10.25 -11.72 -25.42
CA ASN A 167 -10.80 -13.07 -25.53
C ASN A 167 -11.92 -13.35 -24.51
N ALA A 168 -12.15 -12.46 -23.54
CA ALA A 168 -13.20 -12.55 -22.53
C ALA A 168 -14.32 -11.52 -22.83
N ASP A 169 -15.56 -11.98 -22.94
CA ASP A 169 -16.69 -11.14 -23.35
C ASP A 169 -17.00 -10.03 -22.33
N ASP A 170 -16.68 -10.25 -21.05
CA ASP A 170 -16.89 -9.38 -19.90
C ASP A 170 -15.74 -8.38 -19.65
N ILE A 171 -14.65 -8.43 -20.43
CA ILE A 171 -13.46 -7.59 -20.23
C ILE A 171 -13.10 -6.84 -21.51
N ARG A 172 -12.89 -5.52 -21.40
CA ARG A 172 -12.44 -4.67 -22.51
C ARG A 172 -11.27 -3.80 -22.08
N HIS A 173 -10.31 -3.60 -22.97
CA HIS A 173 -9.30 -2.56 -22.77
C HIS A 173 -9.87 -1.24 -23.24
N VAL A 174 -9.78 -0.22 -22.40
CA VAL A 174 -10.22 1.14 -22.66
C VAL A 174 -9.01 2.04 -22.53
N THR A 175 -8.47 2.50 -23.65
CA THR A 175 -7.30 3.37 -23.68
C THR A 175 -7.74 4.79 -23.97
N ILE A 176 -7.48 5.70 -23.03
CA ILE A 176 -7.76 7.12 -23.18
C ILE A 176 -6.45 7.81 -23.56
N THR A 177 -6.46 8.60 -24.63
CA THR A 177 -5.29 9.39 -25.06
C THR A 177 -5.64 10.85 -25.18
N GLY A 178 -4.64 11.73 -25.06
CA GLY A 178 -4.84 13.17 -25.26
C GLY A 178 -3.62 13.99 -24.91
N THR A 179 -3.83 15.31 -24.79
CA THR A 179 -2.88 16.27 -24.22
C THR A 179 -3.56 17.00 -23.08
N ALA A 180 -2.96 16.95 -21.89
CA ALA A 180 -3.45 17.65 -20.71
C ALA A 180 -2.59 18.90 -20.48
N GLU A 181 -3.23 20.05 -20.31
CA GLU A 181 -2.63 21.24 -19.72
C GLU A 181 -3.11 21.34 -18.26
N VAL A 182 -2.19 21.14 -17.33
CA VAL A 182 -2.48 21.17 -15.89
C VAL A 182 -1.91 22.46 -15.31
N THR A 183 -2.78 23.26 -14.71
CA THR A 183 -2.42 24.46 -13.95
C THR A 183 -2.67 24.24 -12.48
N VAL A 184 -1.63 24.41 -11.66
CA VAL A 184 -1.72 24.40 -10.19
C VAL A 184 -1.61 25.82 -9.67
N SER A 185 -2.66 26.29 -9.00
CA SER A 185 -2.73 27.59 -8.34
C SER A 185 -2.45 27.42 -6.85
N GLY A 186 -1.24 27.73 -6.40
CA GLY A 186 -0.82 27.50 -5.01
C GLY A 186 -1.66 28.26 -3.97
N ASP A 187 -2.16 29.44 -4.33
CA ASP A 187 -3.04 30.26 -3.48
C ASP A 187 -4.49 29.76 -3.39
N GLU A 188 -4.89 28.81 -4.24
CA GLU A 188 -6.26 28.27 -4.31
C GLU A 188 -6.37 26.83 -3.76
N ILE A 189 -5.24 26.22 -3.35
CA ILE A 189 -5.25 24.91 -2.70
C ILE A 189 -5.96 25.03 -1.36
N PRO A 190 -6.93 24.15 -1.02
CA PRO A 190 -7.68 24.21 0.24
C PRO A 190 -6.84 23.72 1.42
N THR A 191 -5.81 24.50 1.79
CA THR A 191 -5.00 24.23 2.99
C THR A 191 -5.73 24.68 4.24
N GLY A 192 -5.59 23.92 5.33
CA GLY A 192 -6.10 24.29 6.63
C GLY A 192 -5.07 25.08 7.46
N PRO A 193 -5.49 25.65 8.61
CA PRO A 193 -4.65 26.48 9.48
C PRO A 193 -3.28 25.87 9.82
N ILE A 194 -3.19 24.55 10.02
CA ILE A 194 -1.91 23.90 10.35
C ILE A 194 -0.90 24.11 9.22
N ILE A 195 -1.32 23.93 7.97
CA ILE A 195 -0.43 24.08 6.82
C ILE A 195 -0.15 25.56 6.52
N GLU A 196 -1.16 26.44 6.68
CA GLU A 196 -1.01 27.88 6.48
C GLU A 196 0.06 28.48 7.40
N ASP A 197 0.05 28.12 8.68
CA ASP A 197 1.04 28.59 9.67
C ASP A 197 2.48 28.17 9.26
N GLU A 198 2.65 26.93 8.78
CA GLU A 198 3.94 26.43 8.29
C GLU A 198 4.44 27.14 7.03
N LEU A 199 3.53 27.43 6.09
CA LEU A 199 3.86 28.10 4.83
C LEU A 199 4.28 29.55 5.06
N ASP A 200 3.60 30.25 5.97
CA ASP A 200 3.92 31.62 6.37
C ASP A 200 5.30 31.70 7.03
N GLU A 201 5.63 30.75 7.91
CA GLU A 201 6.96 30.67 8.54
C GLU A 201 8.08 30.40 7.52
N ALA A 202 7.80 29.60 6.49
CA ALA A 202 8.79 29.19 5.50
C ALA A 202 8.97 30.19 4.33
N GLU A 203 8.19 31.27 4.29
CA GLU A 203 8.16 32.27 3.18
C GLU A 203 8.05 31.59 1.80
N VAL A 204 7.15 30.61 1.69
CA VAL A 204 6.94 29.80 0.48
C VAL A 204 6.30 30.62 -0.63
N SER A 205 6.81 30.47 -1.87
CA SER A 205 6.18 31.05 -3.06
C SER A 205 5.00 30.17 -3.49
N THR A 206 3.82 30.77 -3.60
CA THR A 206 2.56 30.15 -4.08
C THR A 206 2.29 30.40 -5.56
N GLU A 207 3.34 30.71 -6.33
CA GLU A 207 3.23 31.01 -7.77
C GLU A 207 2.60 29.85 -8.56
N ASP A 208 1.68 30.20 -9.46
CA ASP A 208 1.04 29.25 -10.37
C ASP A 208 2.07 28.49 -11.22
N SER A 209 1.78 27.22 -11.46
CA SER A 209 2.58 26.37 -12.33
C SER A 209 1.70 25.72 -13.38
N THR A 210 2.05 25.89 -14.66
CA THR A 210 1.36 25.23 -15.76
C THR A 210 2.33 24.27 -16.46
N THR A 211 1.87 23.03 -16.68
CA THR A 211 2.56 22.01 -17.48
C THR A 211 1.63 21.48 -18.56
N THR A 212 2.19 21.14 -19.71
CA THR A 212 1.43 20.58 -20.83
C THR A 212 2.13 19.30 -21.28
N GLU A 213 1.46 18.15 -21.14
CA GLU A 213 2.03 16.86 -21.49
C GLU A 213 1.03 15.97 -22.25
N PRO A 214 1.48 15.22 -23.28
CA PRO A 214 0.66 14.18 -23.86
C PRO A 214 0.51 13.02 -22.87
N PHE A 215 -0.66 12.39 -22.85
CA PHE A 215 -0.93 11.24 -22.00
C PHE A 215 -1.58 10.08 -22.77
N GLU A 216 -1.37 8.89 -22.24
CA GLU A 216 -2.03 7.65 -22.62
C GLU A 216 -2.33 6.90 -21.32
N LEU A 217 -3.60 6.60 -21.10
CA LEU A 217 -4.11 5.95 -19.89
C LEU A 217 -4.79 4.64 -20.29
N PRO A 218 -4.08 3.51 -20.23
CA PRO A 218 -4.67 2.20 -20.47
C PRO A 218 -5.46 1.77 -19.23
N LEU A 219 -6.74 1.51 -19.40
CA LEU A 219 -7.67 1.07 -18.35
C LEU A 219 -8.37 -0.22 -18.79
N VAL A 220 -9.00 -0.88 -17.83
CA VAL A 220 -9.84 -2.05 -18.08
C VAL A 220 -11.27 -1.76 -17.69
N GLY A 221 -12.18 -1.99 -18.64
CA GLY A 221 -13.62 -2.03 -18.41
C GLY A 221 -14.08 -3.47 -18.12
N ILE A 222 -14.92 -3.64 -17.11
CA ILE A 222 -15.53 -4.90 -16.69
C ILE A 222 -17.06 -4.78 -16.79
N GLU A 223 -17.69 -5.80 -17.38
CA GLU A 223 -19.15 -5.91 -17.43
C GLU A 223 -19.67 -6.63 -16.17
N GLN A 224 -20.54 -5.96 -15.42
CA GLN A 224 -21.25 -6.53 -14.27
C GLN A 224 -22.74 -6.21 -14.39
N ASP A 225 -23.59 -7.24 -14.31
CA ASP A 225 -25.05 -7.12 -14.39
C ASP A 225 -25.59 -6.39 -15.66
N GLY A 226 -24.80 -6.43 -16.75
CA GLY A 226 -25.13 -5.82 -18.04
C GLY A 226 -24.75 -4.34 -18.15
N GLU A 227 -23.99 -3.83 -17.19
CA GLU A 227 -23.44 -2.49 -17.17
C GLU A 227 -21.92 -2.56 -17.10
N TRP A 228 -21.24 -1.58 -17.70
CA TRP A 228 -19.78 -1.51 -17.76
C TRP A 228 -19.25 -0.57 -16.68
N PHE A 229 -18.14 -0.97 -16.05
CA PHE A 229 -17.42 -0.19 -15.04
C PHE A 229 -15.92 -0.24 -15.32
N LEU A 230 -15.17 0.78 -14.90
CA LEU A 230 -13.71 0.75 -14.87
C LEU A 230 -13.22 -0.06 -13.65
N SER A 231 -12.06 -0.68 -13.76
CA SER A 231 -11.45 -1.44 -12.67
C SER A 231 -9.96 -1.18 -12.55
N ALA A 232 -9.52 -0.72 -11.38
CA ALA A 232 -8.11 -0.55 -11.04
C ALA A 232 -7.41 -1.91 -10.89
N GLY A 233 -8.05 -2.86 -10.19
CA GLY A 233 -7.49 -4.19 -9.95
C GLY A 233 -7.25 -4.96 -11.26
N TYR A 234 -8.24 -4.96 -12.16
CA TYR A 234 -8.09 -5.58 -13.47
C TYR A 234 -7.15 -4.80 -14.39
N THR A 235 -7.04 -3.48 -14.27
CA THR A 235 -6.04 -2.69 -15.02
C THR A 235 -4.62 -3.11 -14.65
N ILE A 236 -4.34 -3.30 -13.36
CA ILE A 236 -3.04 -3.81 -12.89
C ILE A 236 -2.81 -5.25 -13.38
N ALA A 237 -3.80 -6.13 -13.22
CA ALA A 237 -3.69 -7.52 -13.64
C ALA A 237 -3.42 -7.64 -15.15
N GLU A 238 -4.13 -6.88 -15.97
CA GLU A 238 -3.93 -6.86 -17.42
C GLU A 238 -2.58 -6.26 -17.82
N SER A 239 -2.12 -5.22 -17.12
CA SER A 239 -0.77 -4.69 -17.32
C SER A 239 0.30 -5.75 -17.06
N ILE A 240 0.13 -6.57 -16.01
CA ILE A 240 1.04 -7.68 -15.69
C ILE A 240 0.93 -8.79 -16.75
N ARG A 241 -0.29 -9.21 -17.14
CA ARG A 241 -0.49 -10.23 -18.17
C ARG A 241 0.15 -9.84 -19.50
N GLN A 242 0.01 -8.58 -19.91
CA GLN A 242 0.61 -8.09 -21.15
C GLN A 242 2.15 -8.09 -21.13
N LEU A 243 2.78 -8.10 -19.95
CA LEU A 243 4.22 -8.28 -19.81
C LEU A 243 4.66 -9.74 -20.00
N ASP A 244 3.77 -10.70 -19.82
CA ASP A 244 4.03 -12.14 -19.97
C ASP A 244 3.95 -12.60 -21.44
N VAL A 245 4.53 -11.80 -22.35
CA VAL A 245 4.58 -12.13 -23.77
C VAL A 245 5.57 -13.26 -24.02
N ASP A 246 5.14 -14.32 -24.71
CA ASP A 246 6.05 -15.36 -25.18
C ASP A 246 7.00 -14.75 -26.21
N TYR A 247 8.29 -14.68 -25.88
CA TYR A 247 9.29 -14.01 -26.73
C TYR A 247 9.52 -14.69 -28.09
N ASP A 248 9.16 -15.97 -28.24
CA ASP A 248 9.36 -16.72 -29.48
C ASP A 248 8.18 -16.53 -30.45
N THR A 249 6.97 -16.38 -29.94
CA THR A 249 5.72 -16.28 -30.71
C THR A 249 5.16 -14.85 -30.76
N GLY A 250 5.47 -14.02 -29.77
CA GLY A 250 4.86 -12.72 -29.54
C GLY A 250 3.41 -12.82 -29.03
N GLU A 251 2.98 -14.00 -28.61
CA GLU A 251 1.63 -14.24 -28.09
C GLU A 251 1.56 -13.85 -26.61
N ILE A 252 0.48 -13.16 -26.23
CA ILE A 252 0.14 -12.85 -24.85
C ILE A 252 -0.83 -13.94 -24.37
N PRO A 253 -0.66 -14.53 -23.17
CA PRO A 253 -1.55 -15.56 -22.64
C PRO A 253 -3.01 -15.11 -22.68
N ASP A 254 -3.93 -16.00 -23.02
CA ASP A 254 -5.36 -15.70 -22.99
C ASP A 254 -5.79 -15.34 -21.56
N ILE A 255 -6.74 -14.40 -21.43
CA ILE A 255 -7.41 -14.14 -20.16
C ILE A 255 -8.15 -15.43 -19.76
N PRO A 256 -8.00 -15.95 -18.53
CA PRO A 256 -8.75 -17.12 -18.07
C PRO A 256 -10.26 -16.94 -18.27
N SER A 257 -11.07 -18.00 -18.29
CA SER A 257 -12.55 -17.91 -18.28
C SER A 257 -13.11 -17.80 -16.87
N VAL A 258 -14.33 -17.27 -16.70
CA VAL A 258 -14.96 -17.13 -15.37
C VAL A 258 -15.09 -18.48 -14.68
N GLU A 259 -15.26 -19.54 -15.45
CA GLU A 259 -15.32 -20.92 -14.96
C GLU A 259 -13.97 -21.47 -14.48
N GLU A 260 -12.86 -20.90 -14.92
CA GLU A 260 -11.51 -21.27 -14.49
C GLU A 260 -11.06 -20.47 -13.26
N ALA A 261 -11.64 -19.29 -13.03
CA ALA A 261 -11.31 -18.42 -11.90
C ALA A 261 -11.52 -19.13 -10.55
N ILE A 262 -10.75 -18.71 -9.53
CA ILE A 262 -10.99 -19.15 -8.16
C ILE A 262 -12.30 -18.52 -7.69
N ALA A 263 -13.27 -19.37 -7.35
CA ALA A 263 -14.55 -18.92 -6.86
C ALA A 263 -14.44 -18.41 -5.41
N PRO A 264 -14.96 -17.21 -5.09
CA PRO A 264 -15.03 -16.74 -3.71
C PRO A 264 -15.92 -17.67 -2.88
N VAL A 265 -15.43 -18.10 -1.71
CA VAL A 265 -16.15 -19.03 -0.83
C VAL A 265 -16.74 -18.28 0.37
N GLY A 266 -15.90 -17.55 1.09
CA GLY A 266 -16.25 -16.81 2.32
C GLY A 266 -16.84 -17.70 3.42
N ALA A 267 -17.16 -17.08 4.56
CA ALA A 267 -17.71 -17.74 5.75
C ALA A 267 -19.15 -17.32 6.05
N ASP A 268 -19.82 -18.06 6.93
CA ASP A 268 -21.18 -17.75 7.40
C ASP A 268 -21.22 -16.65 8.49
N SER A 269 -20.06 -16.28 9.06
CA SER A 269 -19.93 -15.25 10.09
C SER A 269 -18.60 -14.49 9.94
N PRO A 270 -18.49 -13.26 10.52
CA PRO A 270 -17.29 -12.42 10.45
C PRO A 270 -16.03 -13.11 10.99
N ASP A 271 -16.09 -13.65 12.20
CA ASP A 271 -15.05 -14.44 12.86
C ASP A 271 -14.71 -15.69 12.04
N GLY A 272 -15.73 -16.36 11.49
CA GLY A 272 -15.55 -17.52 10.63
C GLY A 272 -14.75 -17.23 9.35
N ALA A 273 -14.72 -15.98 8.86
CA ALA A 273 -13.92 -15.61 7.69
C ALA A 273 -12.43 -15.58 8.03
N VAL A 274 -12.09 -15.02 9.20
CA VAL A 274 -10.72 -15.03 9.72
C VAL A 274 -10.29 -16.45 10.06
N GLU A 275 -11.14 -17.24 10.72
CA GLU A 275 -10.86 -18.66 10.99
C GLU A 275 -10.59 -19.46 9.70
N ALA A 276 -11.41 -19.27 8.66
CA ALA A 276 -11.22 -19.96 7.38
C ALA A 276 -9.92 -19.53 6.67
N MET A 277 -9.53 -18.26 6.78
CA MET A 277 -8.24 -17.78 6.26
C MET A 277 -7.07 -18.39 7.05
N LEU A 278 -7.17 -18.42 8.37
CA LEU A 278 -6.19 -19.02 9.27
C LEU A 278 -6.01 -20.52 9.01
N ASP A 279 -7.11 -21.25 8.80
CA ASP A 279 -7.10 -22.66 8.39
C ASP A 279 -6.40 -22.84 7.04
N ALA A 280 -6.72 -22.00 6.04
CA ALA A 280 -6.06 -22.05 4.73
C ALA A 280 -4.54 -21.81 4.83
N VAL A 281 -4.10 -20.85 5.67
CA VAL A 281 -2.68 -20.59 5.96
C VAL A 281 -2.02 -21.80 6.62
N ALA A 282 -2.66 -22.42 7.62
CA ALA A 282 -2.15 -23.61 8.30
C ALA A 282 -2.00 -24.80 7.34
N ASP A 283 -2.95 -24.97 6.44
CA ASP A 283 -2.96 -26.02 5.41
C ASP A 283 -2.05 -25.70 4.21
N LYS A 284 -1.47 -24.48 4.15
CA LYS A 284 -0.68 -23.96 3.01
C LYS A 284 -1.45 -24.02 1.69
N ASP A 285 -2.76 -23.85 1.72
CA ASP A 285 -3.63 -23.96 0.56
C ASP A 285 -3.82 -22.57 -0.07
N VAL A 286 -3.02 -22.25 -1.10
CA VAL A 286 -3.04 -20.93 -1.75
C VAL A 286 -4.39 -20.66 -2.40
N GLU A 287 -5.02 -21.69 -2.99
CA GLU A 287 -6.33 -21.56 -3.62
C GLU A 287 -7.38 -21.19 -2.58
N ALA A 288 -7.38 -21.87 -1.43
CA ALA A 288 -8.26 -21.56 -0.32
C ALA A 288 -8.00 -20.17 0.27
N MET A 289 -6.73 -19.74 0.42
CA MET A 289 -6.40 -18.39 0.88
C MET A 289 -7.02 -17.33 -0.05
N ILE A 290 -6.80 -17.45 -1.36
CA ILE A 290 -7.36 -16.50 -2.35
C ILE A 290 -8.89 -16.53 -2.35
N ALA A 291 -9.51 -17.69 -2.13
CA ALA A 291 -10.96 -17.83 -2.07
C ALA A 291 -11.61 -17.19 -0.83
N GLN A 292 -10.85 -16.89 0.22
CA GLN A 292 -11.33 -16.18 1.43
C GLN A 292 -11.16 -14.66 1.36
N LEU A 293 -10.45 -14.15 0.35
CA LEU A 293 -10.30 -12.71 0.13
C LEU A 293 -11.59 -12.10 -0.40
N ASP A 294 -11.86 -10.86 0.01
CA ASP A 294 -12.99 -10.08 -0.48
C ASP A 294 -12.93 -9.98 -2.01
N PRO A 295 -13.92 -10.54 -2.74
CA PRO A 295 -13.95 -10.46 -4.20
C PRO A 295 -14.07 -9.02 -4.72
N GLY A 296 -14.48 -8.08 -3.87
CA GLY A 296 -14.50 -6.66 -4.19
C GLY A 296 -13.11 -6.02 -4.28
N GLU A 297 -12.15 -6.54 -3.53
CA GLU A 297 -10.75 -6.09 -3.51
C GLU A 297 -9.89 -6.93 -4.45
N PHE A 298 -10.12 -8.25 -4.43
CA PHE A 298 -9.26 -9.25 -5.05
C PHE A 298 -9.94 -10.01 -6.18
N GLY A 299 -11.05 -9.50 -6.73
CA GLY A 299 -11.74 -10.11 -7.86
C GLY A 299 -10.82 -10.32 -9.08
N ALA A 300 -9.92 -9.38 -9.35
CA ALA A 300 -8.90 -9.53 -10.39
C ALA A 300 -7.90 -10.66 -10.03
N LEU A 301 -7.41 -10.71 -8.79
CA LEU A 301 -6.51 -11.78 -8.34
C LEU A 301 -7.17 -13.16 -8.52
N GLN A 302 -8.43 -13.30 -8.08
CA GLN A 302 -9.23 -14.51 -8.21
C GLN A 302 -9.45 -14.90 -9.69
N ARG A 303 -9.68 -13.91 -10.56
CA ARG A 303 -9.86 -14.11 -12.00
C ARG A 303 -8.61 -14.64 -12.69
N TYR A 304 -7.45 -14.08 -12.35
CA TYR A 304 -6.16 -14.37 -12.99
C TYR A 304 -5.34 -15.45 -12.27
N ALA A 305 -5.73 -15.87 -11.07
CA ALA A 305 -5.08 -16.92 -10.30
C ALA A 305 -4.73 -18.20 -11.08
N PRO A 306 -5.58 -18.71 -12.01
CA PRO A 306 -5.24 -19.91 -12.79
C PRO A 306 -3.94 -19.81 -13.59
N MET A 307 -3.42 -18.61 -13.83
CA MET A 307 -2.16 -18.40 -14.54
C MET A 307 -0.92 -18.67 -13.69
N PHE A 308 -1.03 -18.61 -12.35
CA PHE A 308 0.13 -18.71 -11.46
C PHE A 308 -0.09 -19.62 -10.23
N ILE A 309 -1.32 -20.05 -9.97
CA ILE A 309 -1.67 -20.76 -8.73
C ILE A 309 -0.90 -22.06 -8.55
N ASP A 310 -0.68 -22.82 -9.62
CA ASP A 310 0.09 -24.06 -9.59
C ASP A 310 1.56 -23.81 -9.19
N ASP A 311 2.18 -22.77 -9.76
CA ASP A 311 3.57 -22.39 -9.45
C ASP A 311 3.69 -21.84 -8.01
N ALA A 312 2.69 -21.07 -7.57
CA ALA A 312 2.63 -20.55 -6.20
C ALA A 312 2.48 -21.68 -5.17
N GLN A 313 1.60 -22.66 -5.46
CA GLN A 313 1.43 -23.83 -4.60
C GLN A 313 2.68 -24.71 -4.59
N GLU A 314 3.32 -24.95 -5.74
CA GLU A 314 4.60 -25.69 -5.80
C GLU A 314 5.67 -25.01 -4.93
N GLY A 315 5.75 -23.68 -4.98
CA GLY A 315 6.68 -22.90 -4.16
C GLY A 315 6.46 -23.08 -2.64
N LEU A 316 5.21 -23.16 -2.18
CA LEU A 316 4.91 -23.42 -0.76
C LEU A 316 5.11 -24.90 -0.36
N ASP A 317 4.82 -25.82 -1.28
CA ASP A 317 4.97 -27.26 -1.07
C ASP A 317 6.45 -27.69 -0.94
N GLU A 318 7.38 -26.92 -1.53
CA GLU A 318 8.83 -27.15 -1.40
C GLU A 318 9.38 -26.81 0.00
N GLU A 319 8.65 -26.02 0.80
CA GLU A 319 9.08 -25.58 2.12
C GLU A 319 8.78 -26.63 3.22
N ASP A 320 9.83 -27.12 3.89
CA ASP A 320 9.77 -28.18 4.91
C ASP A 320 9.43 -27.64 6.32
N PHE A 321 8.27 -26.99 6.42
CA PHE A 321 7.65 -26.61 7.69
C PHE A 321 6.18 -27.04 7.76
N SER A 322 5.64 -27.22 8.96
CA SER A 322 4.20 -27.31 9.20
C SER A 322 3.76 -26.24 10.19
N LEU A 323 2.60 -25.65 9.94
CA LEU A 323 1.98 -24.67 10.82
C LEU A 323 0.67 -25.27 11.33
N SER A 324 0.41 -25.14 12.63
CA SER A 324 -0.89 -25.49 13.20
C SER A 324 -1.33 -24.44 14.22
N ILE A 325 -2.57 -24.00 14.07
CA ILE A 325 -3.18 -23.06 15.00
C ILE A 325 -3.87 -23.89 16.08
N THR A 326 -3.41 -23.74 17.31
CA THR A 326 -3.82 -24.58 18.45
C THR A 326 -4.86 -23.89 19.33
N GLU A 327 -4.90 -22.57 19.31
CA GLU A 327 -5.87 -21.72 20.00
C GLU A 327 -6.11 -20.45 19.16
N SER A 328 -7.36 -19.99 19.17
CA SER A 328 -7.77 -18.70 18.59
C SER A 328 -9.00 -18.20 19.35
N ASP A 329 -8.91 -17.04 19.97
CA ASP A 329 -10.03 -16.30 20.54
C ASP A 329 -10.21 -14.99 19.77
N LEU A 330 -11.39 -14.83 19.19
CA LEU A 330 -11.72 -13.74 18.28
C LEU A 330 -12.89 -12.93 18.84
N ARG A 331 -12.75 -11.61 18.81
CA ARG A 331 -13.83 -10.66 19.15
C ARG A 331 -14.27 -9.94 17.88
N VAL A 332 -15.58 -9.90 17.65
CA VAL A 332 -16.17 -9.19 16.51
C VAL A 332 -16.83 -7.90 16.99
N GLU A 333 -16.51 -6.79 16.32
CA GLU A 333 -17.16 -5.49 16.53
C GLU A 333 -17.69 -4.88 15.24
N GLY A 334 -18.40 -3.76 15.37
CA GLY A 334 -19.08 -3.09 14.27
C GLY A 334 -20.46 -3.67 13.92
N ASP A 335 -21.09 -3.07 12.92
CA ASP A 335 -22.41 -3.43 12.40
C ASP A 335 -22.53 -3.18 10.89
N GLY A 336 -23.60 -3.70 10.29
CA GLY A 336 -23.78 -3.66 8.83
C GLY A 336 -22.98 -4.73 8.09
N ASP A 337 -22.58 -4.39 6.87
CA ASP A 337 -21.93 -5.27 5.89
C ASP A 337 -20.39 -5.20 5.97
N THR A 338 -19.84 -4.44 6.91
CA THR A 338 -18.40 -4.39 7.25
C THR A 338 -18.25 -4.55 8.76
N ARG A 339 -17.27 -5.34 9.20
CA ARG A 339 -16.98 -5.54 10.62
C ARG A 339 -15.49 -5.70 10.85
N GLU A 340 -15.09 -5.53 12.11
CA GLU A 340 -13.73 -5.80 12.55
C GLU A 340 -13.67 -7.05 13.40
N VAL A 341 -12.66 -7.87 13.16
CA VAL A 341 -12.34 -9.07 13.92
C VAL A 341 -11.01 -8.86 14.61
N PHE A 342 -11.05 -8.72 15.93
CA PHE A 342 -9.89 -8.62 16.78
C PHE A 342 -9.41 -10.00 17.19
N VAL A 343 -8.11 -10.21 17.09
CA VAL A 343 -7.45 -11.39 17.64
C VAL A 343 -7.11 -11.09 19.09
N GLU A 344 -7.77 -11.74 20.05
CA GLU A 344 -7.54 -11.55 21.49
C GLU A 344 -6.49 -12.52 22.01
N ASP A 345 -6.56 -13.77 21.53
CA ASP A 345 -5.56 -14.81 21.76
C ASP A 345 -5.35 -15.60 20.48
N ILE A 346 -4.11 -15.90 20.12
CA ILE A 346 -3.81 -16.89 19.08
C ILE A 346 -2.54 -17.66 19.45
N ALA A 347 -2.57 -18.97 19.29
CA ALA A 347 -1.45 -19.86 19.51
C ALA A 347 -1.11 -20.65 18.25
N ILE A 348 0.13 -20.54 17.80
CA ILE A 348 0.65 -21.13 16.58
C ILE A 348 1.82 -22.04 16.94
N GLU A 349 1.74 -23.30 16.52
CA GLU A 349 2.84 -24.25 16.57
C GLU A 349 3.44 -24.39 15.17
N ILE A 350 4.74 -24.16 15.08
CA ILE A 350 5.53 -24.26 13.86
C ILE A 350 6.54 -25.39 14.04
N VAL A 351 6.54 -26.35 13.12
CA VAL A 351 7.54 -27.43 13.10
C VAL A 351 8.37 -27.30 11.83
N GLU A 352 9.65 -27.04 11.97
CA GLU A 352 10.60 -26.92 10.85
C GLU A 352 11.77 -27.87 11.09
N ASN A 353 12.08 -28.76 10.15
CA ASN A 353 13.17 -29.74 10.28
C ASN A 353 13.11 -30.62 11.56
N GLY A 354 11.94 -30.72 12.19
CA GLY A 354 11.69 -31.44 13.45
C GLY A 354 11.95 -30.64 14.72
N ASP A 355 12.30 -29.36 14.61
CA ASP A 355 12.34 -28.42 15.73
C ASP A 355 10.98 -27.73 15.87
N GLU A 356 10.42 -27.75 17.09
CA GLU A 356 9.12 -27.15 17.42
C GLU A 356 9.33 -25.74 17.97
N THR A 357 8.62 -24.76 17.40
CA THR A 357 8.54 -23.39 17.88
C THR A 357 7.08 -23.05 18.14
N TYR A 358 6.78 -22.53 19.33
CA TYR A 358 5.45 -22.10 19.71
C TYR A 358 5.41 -20.57 19.78
N VAL A 359 4.45 -19.96 19.10
CA VAL A 359 4.22 -18.52 19.10
C VAL A 359 2.83 -18.28 19.66
N GLN A 360 2.72 -17.49 20.73
CA GLN A 360 1.45 -17.09 21.29
C GLN A 360 1.34 -15.58 21.30
N TYR A 361 0.19 -15.06 20.90
CA TYR A 361 -0.21 -13.69 21.15
C TYR A 361 -1.35 -13.71 22.18
N SER A 362 -1.20 -12.98 23.29
CA SER A 362 -2.22 -12.83 24.33
C SER A 362 -1.97 -11.55 25.11
N ASP A 363 -3.03 -10.84 25.48
CA ASP A 363 -2.96 -9.62 26.31
C ASP A 363 -1.98 -8.56 25.76
N GLY A 364 -1.86 -8.46 24.43
CA GLY A 364 -0.93 -7.52 23.77
C GLY A 364 0.54 -7.93 23.80
N CYS A 365 0.86 -9.16 24.21
CA CYS A 365 2.20 -9.70 24.24
C CYS A 365 2.36 -10.85 23.25
N VAL A 366 3.50 -10.91 22.58
CA VAL A 366 3.93 -12.06 21.77
C VAL A 366 4.98 -12.84 22.54
N THR A 367 4.69 -14.09 22.85
CA THR A 367 5.60 -15.05 23.45
C THR A 367 6.08 -16.04 22.38
N VAL A 368 7.39 -16.22 22.26
CA VAL A 368 8.01 -17.22 21.38
C VAL A 368 8.78 -18.22 22.23
N GLU A 369 8.38 -19.49 22.17
CA GLU A 369 9.07 -20.60 22.82
C GLU A 369 9.78 -21.46 21.76
N SER A 370 11.09 -21.65 21.92
CA SER A 370 11.88 -22.53 21.06
C SER A 370 12.85 -23.34 21.92
N GLY A 371 12.55 -24.63 22.09
CA GLY A 371 13.32 -25.54 22.94
C GLY A 371 13.28 -25.17 24.44
N GLU A 372 14.39 -24.68 24.99
CA GLU A 372 14.48 -24.23 26.39
C GLU A 372 14.44 -22.69 26.52
N SER A 373 14.35 -21.98 25.40
CA SER A 373 14.30 -20.51 25.35
C SER A 373 12.86 -20.04 25.24
N THR A 374 12.51 -19.04 26.03
CA THR A 374 11.26 -18.29 25.94
C THR A 374 11.63 -16.82 25.85
N ASP A 375 11.21 -16.17 24.78
CA ASP A 375 11.33 -14.73 24.57
C ASP A 375 9.92 -14.14 24.55
N GLU A 376 9.71 -13.00 25.21
CA GLU A 376 8.42 -12.32 25.29
C GLU A 376 8.62 -10.85 24.94
N VAL A 377 7.72 -10.30 24.13
CA VAL A 377 7.69 -8.89 23.76
C VAL A 377 6.26 -8.39 23.89
N CYS A 378 6.04 -7.40 24.75
CA CYS A 378 4.74 -6.77 24.92
C CYS A 378 4.67 -5.44 24.16
N PHE A 379 3.58 -5.25 23.43
CA PHE A 379 3.29 -4.01 22.70
C PHE A 379 2.52 -2.99 23.55
N THR A 380 2.40 -3.25 24.86
CA THR A 380 1.82 -2.30 25.81
C THR A 380 2.78 -1.13 26.04
N GLY A 381 2.24 0.08 26.22
CA GLY A 381 3.02 1.33 26.31
C GLY A 381 4.18 1.34 27.32
N ASP A 382 4.13 0.52 28.37
CA ASP A 382 5.18 0.45 29.40
C ASP A 382 6.53 -0.10 28.88
N GLU A 383 6.54 -1.08 27.95
CA GLU A 383 7.80 -1.67 27.43
C GLU A 383 8.38 -0.87 26.27
N VAL A 384 7.53 -0.30 25.41
CA VAL A 384 7.96 0.63 24.36
C VAL A 384 8.67 1.84 24.99
N THR A 385 8.11 2.37 26.09
CA THR A 385 8.71 3.48 26.84
C THR A 385 10.08 3.09 27.41
N ALA A 386 10.25 1.88 27.94
CA ALA A 386 11.53 1.45 28.50
C ALA A 386 12.65 1.33 27.45
N GLN A 387 12.35 0.85 26.24
CA GLN A 387 13.34 0.81 25.15
C GLN A 387 13.68 2.20 24.62
N LEU A 388 12.71 3.11 24.63
CA LEU A 388 12.89 4.50 24.24
C LEU A 388 13.75 5.24 25.26
N ASP A 389 13.52 5.03 26.56
CA ASP A 389 14.31 5.61 27.65
C ASP A 389 15.80 5.24 27.52
N ASP A 390 16.10 3.96 27.25
CA ASP A 390 17.48 3.50 27.03
C ASP A 390 18.14 4.17 25.80
N ALA A 391 17.37 4.49 24.75
CA ALA A 391 17.86 5.19 23.56
C ALA A 391 18.03 6.71 23.80
N LEU A 392 17.16 7.30 24.62
CA LEU A 392 17.21 8.72 24.99
C LEU A 392 18.39 9.04 25.91
N ASP A 393 18.77 8.11 26.79
CA ASP A 393 19.93 8.23 27.68
C ASP A 393 21.27 8.40 26.92
N GLU A 394 21.31 8.07 25.62
CA GLU A 394 22.49 8.26 24.76
C GLU A 394 22.61 9.68 24.16
N LEU A 395 21.57 10.52 24.27
CA LEU A 395 21.56 11.89 23.73
C LEU A 395 22.21 12.90 24.69
N GLU A 396 22.96 13.87 24.16
CA GLU A 396 23.58 14.93 24.99
C GLU A 396 22.56 15.90 25.59
N ASN A 397 21.39 16.05 24.94
CA ASN A 397 20.24 16.82 25.43
C ASN A 397 18.92 16.10 25.11
N PRO A 398 18.40 15.26 26.02
CA PRO A 398 17.21 14.46 25.76
C PRO A 398 15.90 15.25 25.85
N GLU A 399 15.88 16.43 26.50
CA GLU A 399 14.64 17.18 26.81
C GLU A 399 13.76 17.43 25.56
N PRO A 400 14.26 17.89 24.40
CA PRO A 400 13.42 18.05 23.20
C PRO A 400 12.92 16.71 22.63
N ALA A 401 13.68 15.64 22.81
CA ALA A 401 13.30 14.30 22.36
C ALA A 401 12.22 13.72 23.29
N GLU A 402 12.37 13.90 24.60
CA GLU A 402 11.40 13.54 25.64
C GLU A 402 10.06 14.25 25.40
N ASP A 403 10.09 15.56 25.14
CA ASP A 403 8.87 16.35 24.88
C ASP A 403 8.16 15.89 23.59
N PHE A 404 8.91 15.65 22.50
CA PHE A 404 8.34 15.10 21.26
C PHE A 404 7.73 13.71 21.45
N ILE A 405 8.43 12.83 22.16
CA ILE A 405 7.94 11.49 22.46
C ILE A 405 6.69 11.55 23.33
N ALA A 406 6.67 12.40 24.35
CA ALA A 406 5.52 12.59 25.22
C ALA A 406 4.31 13.09 24.43
N ALA A 407 4.50 14.05 23.53
CA ALA A 407 3.42 14.54 22.65
C ALA A 407 2.86 13.42 21.75
N VAL A 408 3.73 12.61 21.13
CA VAL A 408 3.30 11.46 20.32
C VAL A 408 2.58 10.43 21.20
N GLN A 409 3.09 10.11 22.39
CA GLN A 409 2.45 9.14 23.29
C GLN A 409 1.08 9.60 23.80
N ASP A 410 0.93 10.89 24.12
CA ASP A 410 -0.33 11.46 24.58
C ASP A 410 -1.38 11.42 23.45
N ALA A 411 -0.98 11.85 22.25
CA ALA A 411 -1.84 11.88 21.06
C ALA A 411 -2.31 10.48 20.61
N PHE A 412 -1.53 9.44 20.88
CA PHE A 412 -1.91 8.05 20.57
C PHE A 412 -2.31 7.25 21.82
N SER A 413 -2.61 7.92 22.94
CA SER A 413 -2.98 7.23 24.18
C SER A 413 -4.33 6.51 24.10
N ASP A 414 -5.23 7.02 23.25
CA ASP A 414 -6.54 6.43 22.95
C ASP A 414 -6.53 5.54 21.69
N PHE A 415 -5.37 5.33 21.05
CA PHE A 415 -5.25 4.48 19.87
C PHE A 415 -5.42 3.01 20.23
N GLU A 416 -6.41 2.36 19.62
CA GLU A 416 -6.60 0.92 19.69
C GLU A 416 -6.02 0.27 18.42
N VAL A 417 -5.35 -0.88 18.58
CA VAL A 417 -4.85 -1.63 17.43
C VAL A 417 -6.05 -2.07 16.59
N PRO A 418 -6.12 -1.69 15.30
CA PRO A 418 -7.25 -1.99 14.42
C PRO A 418 -7.46 -3.50 14.28
N GLY A 419 -8.71 -3.93 14.24
CA GLY A 419 -9.07 -5.31 13.94
C GLY A 419 -8.85 -5.66 12.46
N ILE A 420 -8.93 -6.95 12.14
CA ILE A 420 -8.97 -7.42 10.75
C ILE A 420 -10.35 -7.07 10.19
N VAL A 421 -10.39 -6.27 9.13
CA VAL A 421 -11.65 -5.92 8.47
C VAL A 421 -12.15 -7.11 7.66
N VAL A 422 -13.44 -7.39 7.82
CA VAL A 422 -14.18 -8.38 7.06
C VAL A 422 -15.45 -7.78 6.48
N THR A 423 -15.81 -8.19 5.27
CA THR A 423 -16.92 -7.63 4.50
C THR A 423 -17.92 -8.71 4.10
N GLU A 424 -19.21 -8.37 4.12
CA GLU A 424 -20.30 -9.24 3.69
C GLU A 424 -20.59 -9.03 2.20
N VAL A 425 -20.34 -10.06 1.39
CA VAL A 425 -20.67 -10.09 -0.03
C VAL A 425 -21.59 -11.28 -0.29
N ASN A 426 -22.81 -11.00 -0.79
CA ASN A 426 -23.81 -12.02 -1.12
C ASN A 426 -24.16 -12.98 0.04
N GLY A 427 -24.14 -12.48 1.29
CA GLY A 427 -24.46 -13.27 2.47
C GLY A 427 -23.30 -14.10 3.02
N LYS A 428 -22.07 -13.82 2.57
CA LYS A 428 -20.84 -14.48 3.00
C LYS A 428 -19.82 -13.44 3.45
N TRP A 429 -19.06 -13.76 4.48
CA TRP A 429 -18.03 -12.89 5.03
C TRP A 429 -16.66 -13.23 4.45
N PHE A 430 -15.89 -12.20 4.09
CA PHE A 430 -14.56 -12.34 3.49
C PHE A 430 -13.56 -11.47 4.24
N VAL A 431 -12.29 -11.87 4.21
CA VAL A 431 -11.20 -11.03 4.72
C VAL A 431 -10.91 -9.92 3.72
N SER A 432 -10.85 -8.68 4.19
CA SER A 432 -10.61 -7.47 3.39
C SER A 432 -9.24 -6.88 3.78
N PRO A 433 -8.13 -7.36 3.17
CA PRO A 433 -6.80 -6.81 3.44
C PRO A 433 -6.66 -5.32 3.17
N ILE A 434 -7.26 -4.79 2.09
CA ILE A 434 -7.17 -3.37 1.76
C ILE A 434 -7.98 -2.57 2.78
N GLY A 435 -9.23 -2.97 3.05
CA GLY A 435 -10.04 -2.35 4.11
C GLY A 435 -9.39 -2.44 5.49
N THR A 436 -8.65 -3.51 5.79
CA THR A 436 -7.87 -3.61 7.05
C THR A 436 -6.75 -2.57 7.11
N PHE A 437 -6.03 -2.39 6.00
CA PHE A 437 -4.97 -1.39 5.92
C PHE A 437 -5.54 0.04 6.00
N ASP A 438 -6.64 0.30 5.29
CA ASP A 438 -7.26 1.61 5.27
C ASP A 438 -7.90 1.95 6.61
N GLY A 439 -8.59 0.99 7.25
CA GLY A 439 -9.10 1.15 8.61
C GLY A 439 -7.98 1.40 9.62
N ALA A 440 -6.83 0.73 9.48
CA ALA A 440 -5.67 1.02 10.29
C ALA A 440 -5.12 2.43 10.09
N LEU A 441 -5.08 2.90 8.84
CA LEU A 441 -4.65 4.25 8.51
C LEU A 441 -5.64 5.29 9.06
N LEU A 442 -6.94 5.08 8.90
CA LEU A 442 -7.98 5.98 9.40
C LEU A 442 -7.98 6.04 10.92
N ASN A 443 -7.87 4.91 11.62
CA ASN A 443 -7.78 4.88 13.09
C ASN A 443 -6.58 5.70 13.61
N VAL A 444 -5.47 5.78 12.85
CA VAL A 444 -4.34 6.66 13.19
C VAL A 444 -4.74 8.13 13.12
N PHE A 445 -5.53 8.54 12.12
CA PHE A 445 -5.99 9.92 12.00
C PHE A 445 -7.12 10.23 12.99
N GLU A 446 -8.06 9.32 13.20
CA GLU A 446 -9.17 9.45 14.15
C GLU A 446 -8.68 9.57 15.60
N ALA A 447 -7.58 8.89 15.95
CA ALA A 447 -6.98 8.99 17.27
C ALA A 447 -6.37 10.37 17.56
N LEU A 448 -6.02 11.13 16.52
CA LEU A 448 -5.42 12.46 16.66
C LEU A 448 -6.49 13.54 16.73
N ASP A 449 -6.27 14.56 17.56
CA ASP A 449 -6.96 15.85 17.47
C ASP A 449 -6.07 16.92 16.82
N ALA A 450 -6.70 17.98 16.29
CA ALA A 450 -5.98 19.08 15.65
C ALA A 450 -4.97 19.77 16.60
N ASP A 451 -5.28 19.84 17.90
CA ASP A 451 -4.38 20.42 18.91
C ASP A 451 -3.20 19.50 19.20
N GLU A 452 -3.41 18.18 19.25
CA GLU A 452 -2.35 17.19 19.45
C GLU A 452 -1.40 17.13 18.26
N LEU A 453 -1.94 17.16 17.04
CA LEU A 453 -1.14 17.23 15.81
C LEU A 453 -0.25 18.50 15.79
N ARG A 454 -0.77 19.65 16.25
CA ARG A 454 0.04 20.87 16.41
C ARG A 454 1.15 20.70 17.43
N GLU A 455 0.86 20.09 18.57
CA GLU A 455 1.85 19.83 19.61
C GLU A 455 2.96 18.90 19.12
N ILE A 456 2.62 17.84 18.38
CA ILE A 456 3.59 16.95 17.71
C ILE A 456 4.47 17.73 16.72
N ILE A 457 3.89 18.61 15.91
CA ILE A 457 4.65 19.43 14.94
C ILE A 457 5.59 20.40 15.67
N GLU A 458 5.11 21.10 16.70
CA GLU A 458 5.89 22.08 17.48
C GLU A 458 7.08 21.39 18.17
N THR A 459 6.81 20.35 18.96
CA THR A 459 7.85 19.58 19.66
C THR A 459 8.81 18.89 18.69
N GLY A 460 8.31 18.38 17.57
CA GLY A 460 9.13 17.78 16.51
C GLY A 460 10.10 18.76 15.85
N LYS A 461 9.68 20.03 15.65
CA LYS A 461 10.57 21.10 15.17
C LYS A 461 11.67 21.43 16.17
N GLU A 462 11.34 21.47 17.46
CA GLU A 462 12.31 21.73 18.53
C GLU A 462 13.35 20.61 18.62
N PHE A 463 12.89 19.36 18.57
CA PHE A 463 13.74 18.18 18.53
C PHE A 463 14.68 18.16 17.31
N TYR A 464 14.14 18.38 16.10
CA TYR A 464 14.97 18.44 14.90
C TYR A 464 16.02 19.57 14.97
N SER A 465 15.63 20.72 15.54
CA SER A 465 16.53 21.86 15.70
C SER A 465 17.67 21.58 16.68
N SER A 466 17.42 20.85 17.77
CA SER A 466 18.48 20.45 18.72
C SER A 466 19.53 19.55 18.06
N MET A 467 19.10 18.58 17.25
CA MET A 467 20.00 17.71 16.49
C MET A 467 20.84 18.47 15.47
N ALA A 468 20.27 19.47 14.80
CA ALA A 468 20.99 20.26 13.81
C ALA A 468 22.11 21.11 14.41
N ASP A 469 21.94 21.60 15.64
CA ASP A 469 22.94 22.41 16.35
C ASP A 469 24.13 21.56 16.85
N ASP A 470 23.92 20.29 17.18
CA ASP A 470 24.98 19.37 17.60
C ASP A 470 25.93 18.99 16.45
N VAL A 471 25.46 19.02 15.19
CA VAL A 471 26.29 18.71 14.01
C VAL A 471 27.25 19.85 13.64
N ASP A 472 26.96 21.10 14.02
CA ASP A 472 27.76 22.27 13.61
C ASP A 472 28.97 22.58 14.54
N TYR A 473 29.17 21.77 15.61
CA TYR A 473 30.29 21.93 16.55
C TYR A 473 31.53 21.06 16.25
N GLY A 474 31.61 20.46 15.06
CA GLY A 474 32.65 19.51 14.65
C GLY A 474 33.75 20.01 13.69
N ASP A 475 34.14 21.29 13.70
CA ASP A 475 35.24 21.84 12.86
C ASP A 475 36.53 22.17 13.66
#